data_AF-A0A177C9S5-F1
#
_entry.id   AF-A0A177C9S5-F1
#
_cell.length_a   1.000
_cell.length_b   1.000
_cell.length_c   1.000
_cell.angle_alpha   90.00
_cell.angle_beta   90.00
_cell.angle_gamma   90.00
#
_symmetry.space_group_name_H-M   'P 1'
#
loop_
_entity.id
_entity.type
_entity.pdbx_description
1 polymer ?
#
loop_
_entity_poly.entity_id
_entity_poly.type
_entity_poly.pdbx_seq_one_letter_code
_entity_poly.pdbx_strand_id
1 'polypeptide(L)'
;MRALRQRKRGTVASSREGSEDRLQAADVHVVLGSVKFIVPREVEVNSLRLIADKTFNVGCQPSRPDIPGLDTLNQSRVLVPPASRSRPTSQRI
;
A
#
# COMPACT_ATOMS: atom_id res chain seq x y z
N MET A 1 3.81 -24.97 -10.62
CA MET A 1 3.45 -23.57 -10.24
C MET A 1 3.64 -23.21 -8.76
N ARG A 2 3.41 -24.12 -7.79
CA ARG A 2 3.49 -23.79 -6.35
C ARG A 2 4.89 -23.35 -5.91
N ALA A 3 5.93 -24.12 -6.24
CA ALA A 3 7.32 -23.79 -5.89
C ALA A 3 7.80 -22.44 -6.47
N LEU A 4 7.51 -22.17 -7.75
CA LEU A 4 7.83 -20.88 -8.40
C LEU A 4 7.16 -19.69 -7.73
N ARG A 5 5.87 -19.82 -7.38
CA ARG A 5 5.14 -18.76 -6.66
C ARG A 5 5.71 -18.52 -5.27
N GLN A 6 6.14 -19.58 -4.57
CA GLN A 6 6.78 -19.42 -3.26
C GLN A 6 8.14 -18.75 -3.37
N ARG A 7 8.97 -19.13 -4.37
CA ARG A 7 10.24 -18.45 -4.64
C ARG A 7 10.05 -16.96 -4.90
N LYS A 8 9.10 -16.59 -5.77
CA LYS A 8 8.74 -15.18 -6.01
C LYS A 8 8.37 -14.47 -4.71
N ARG A 9 7.50 -15.08 -3.88
CA ARG A 9 7.06 -14.48 -2.62
C ARG A 9 8.23 -14.28 -1.65
N GLY A 10 9.16 -15.24 -1.58
CA GLY A 10 10.39 -15.12 -0.79
C GLY A 10 11.24 -13.93 -1.21
N THR A 11 11.51 -13.79 -2.51
CA THR A 11 12.26 -12.62 -3.03
C THR A 11 11.55 -11.29 -2.75
N VAL A 12 10.23 -11.24 -2.89
CA VAL A 12 9.46 -10.02 -2.56
C VAL A 12 9.51 -9.72 -1.06
N ALA A 13 9.50 -10.75 -0.21
CA ALA A 13 9.61 -10.57 1.23
C ALA A 13 10.98 -10.01 1.63
N SER A 14 12.08 -10.60 1.14
CA SER A 14 13.44 -10.15 1.45
C SER A 14 13.70 -8.72 0.95
N SER A 15 13.13 -8.35 -0.20
CA SER A 15 13.23 -6.97 -0.69
C SER A 15 12.49 -5.97 0.19
N ARG A 16 11.40 -6.37 0.85
CA ARG A 16 10.63 -5.48 1.74
C ARG A 16 11.36 -5.29 3.06
N GLU A 17 11.82 -6.37 3.66
CA GLU A 17 12.59 -6.37 4.90
C GLU A 17 13.82 -5.45 4.77
N GLY A 18 14.63 -5.64 3.72
CA GLY A 18 15.79 -4.77 3.49
C GLY A 18 15.43 -3.30 3.18
N SER A 19 14.20 -2.98 2.80
CA SER A 19 13.74 -1.58 2.70
C SER A 19 13.34 -1.02 4.06
N GLU A 20 12.67 -1.81 4.89
CA GLU A 20 12.28 -1.43 6.25
C GLU A 20 13.52 -1.18 7.12
N ASP A 21 14.53 -2.05 7.05
CA ASP A 21 15.80 -1.90 7.77
C ASP A 21 16.51 -0.58 7.43
N ARG A 22 16.52 -0.20 6.15
CA ARG A 22 17.16 1.06 5.70
C ARG A 22 16.40 2.29 6.17
N LEU A 23 15.07 2.23 6.22
CA LEU A 23 14.25 3.33 6.75
C LEU A 23 14.47 3.49 8.26
N GLN A 24 14.54 2.37 8.99
CA GLN A 24 14.82 2.38 10.42
C GLN A 24 16.23 2.93 10.71
N ALA A 25 17.25 2.49 9.95
CA ALA A 25 18.62 2.99 10.08
C ALA A 25 18.75 4.49 9.77
N ALA A 26 17.82 5.04 8.98
CA ALA A 26 17.75 6.46 8.65
C ALA A 26 16.81 7.26 9.58
N ASP A 27 16.34 6.67 10.69
CA ASP A 27 15.43 7.28 11.65
C ASP A 27 14.11 7.77 11.04
N VAL A 28 13.59 7.03 10.04
CA VAL A 28 12.32 7.35 9.39
C VAL A 28 11.17 6.60 10.06
N HIS A 29 10.17 7.35 10.55
CA HIS A 29 8.94 6.77 11.09
C HIS A 29 8.00 6.30 10.00
N VAL A 30 7.71 5.00 9.97
CA VAL A 30 6.79 4.38 9.01
C VAL A 30 5.42 4.18 9.66
N VAL A 31 4.40 4.88 9.13
CA VAL A 31 2.99 4.68 9.53
C VAL A 31 2.26 3.93 8.42
N LEU A 32 1.82 2.71 8.72
CA LEU A 32 1.07 1.89 7.78
C LEU A 32 -0.41 2.29 7.78
N GLY A 33 -0.91 2.81 6.66
CA GLY A 33 -2.32 3.15 6.53
C GLY A 33 -2.67 3.79 5.19
N SER A 34 -3.94 4.10 5.01
CA SER A 34 -4.39 4.99 3.95
C SER A 34 -4.35 6.43 4.45
N VAL A 35 -3.92 7.34 3.58
CA VAL A 35 -3.74 8.76 3.89
C VAL A 35 -4.80 9.56 3.17
N LYS A 36 -5.37 10.56 3.85
CA LYS A 36 -6.20 11.61 3.22
C LYS A 36 -5.70 12.99 3.65
N PHE A 37 -5.73 13.96 2.73
CA PHE A 37 -5.49 15.36 3.08
C PHE A 37 -6.73 15.93 3.75
N ILE A 38 -6.55 16.58 4.91
CA ILE A 38 -7.62 17.37 5.55
C ILE A 38 -7.49 18.83 5.14
N VAL A 39 -6.26 19.36 5.20
CA VAL A 39 -5.88 20.70 4.72
C VAL A 39 -4.51 20.60 4.01
N PRO A 40 -4.03 21.63 3.29
CA PRO A 40 -2.82 21.52 2.46
C PRO A 40 -1.55 21.02 3.16
N ARG A 41 -1.44 21.16 4.49
CA ARG A 41 -0.28 20.72 5.29
C ARG A 41 -0.61 19.69 6.38
N GLU A 42 -1.85 19.19 6.40
CA GLU A 42 -2.30 18.22 7.41
C GLU A 42 -2.90 17.00 6.72
N VAL A 43 -2.44 15.84 7.14
CA VAL A 43 -2.92 14.55 6.65
C VAL A 43 -3.43 13.69 7.79
N GLU A 44 -4.42 12.87 7.50
CA GLU A 44 -4.96 11.87 8.42
C GLU A 44 -4.54 10.47 7.99
N VAL A 45 -4.00 9.69 8.93
CA VAL A 45 -3.63 8.28 8.74
C VAL A 45 -4.19 7.47 9.89
N ASN A 46 -5.16 6.59 9.64
CA ASN A 46 -5.82 5.79 10.69
C ASN A 46 -6.30 6.62 11.90
N SER A 47 -6.86 7.81 11.66
CA SER A 47 -7.27 8.80 12.68
C SER A 47 -6.14 9.56 13.40
N LEU A 48 -4.87 9.30 13.06
CA LEU A 48 -3.75 10.13 13.48
C LEU A 48 -3.63 11.34 12.56
N ARG A 49 -3.50 12.54 13.13
CA ARG A 49 -3.26 13.78 12.39
C ARG A 49 -1.77 14.08 12.39
N LEU A 50 -1.21 14.25 11.19
CA LEU A 50 0.19 14.55 10.98
C LEU A 50 0.31 15.87 10.22
N ILE A 51 1.22 16.73 10.65
CA ILE A 51 1.53 18.00 10.01
C ILE A 51 2.88 17.86 9.31
N ALA A 52 2.95 18.28 8.05
CA ALA A 52 4.19 18.27 7.27
C ALA A 52 4.29 19.52 6.40
N ASP A 53 5.49 20.08 6.30
CA ASP A 53 5.75 21.22 5.41
C ASP A 53 5.73 20.84 3.93
N LYS A 54 6.09 19.58 3.63
CA LYS A 54 6.15 19.05 2.28
C LYS A 54 5.61 17.62 2.25
N THR A 55 4.83 17.33 1.22
CA THR A 55 4.26 16.01 0.97
C THR A 55 4.63 15.56 -0.44
N PHE A 56 5.10 14.32 -0.57
CA PHE A 56 5.57 13.79 -1.85
C PHE A 56 5.03 12.39 -2.12
N ASN A 57 4.74 12.14 -3.40
CA ASN A 57 4.55 10.83 -4.04
C ASN A 57 3.35 9.98 -3.55
N VAL A 58 2.44 9.64 -4.47
CA VAL A 58 1.30 8.71 -4.24
C VAL A 58 1.39 7.45 -5.09
N GLY A 59 2.44 7.30 -5.91
CA GLY A 59 2.57 6.23 -6.88
C GLY A 59 1.56 6.34 -8.05
N CYS A 60 1.35 5.22 -8.72
CA CYS A 60 0.44 5.12 -9.87
C CYS A 60 -0.42 3.86 -9.75
N GLN A 61 -1.57 3.88 -10.43
CA GLN A 61 -2.46 2.74 -10.56
C GLN A 61 -2.55 2.30 -12.03
N PRO A 62 -2.58 0.98 -12.33
CA PRO A 62 -2.91 0.52 -13.67
C PRO A 62 -4.27 1.05 -14.13
N SER A 63 -4.35 1.57 -15.35
CA SER A 63 -5.63 1.95 -15.94
C SER A 63 -6.49 0.72 -16.18
N ARG A 64 -7.80 0.86 -15.98
CA ARG A 64 -8.77 -0.17 -16.34
C ARG A 64 -9.18 0.05 -17.80
N PRO A 65 -8.97 -0.92 -18.70
CA PRO A 65 -9.42 -0.79 -20.07
C PRO A 65 -10.95 -0.90 -20.13
N ASP A 66 -11.57 -0.12 -21.00
CA ASP A 66 -13.01 -0.22 -21.30
C ASP A 66 -13.25 -1.37 -22.27
N ILE A 67 -13.50 -2.55 -21.71
CA ILE A 67 -13.74 -3.79 -22.46
C ILE A 67 -15.18 -4.23 -22.17
N PRO A 68 -16.04 -4.37 -23.20
CA PRO A 68 -17.42 -4.83 -23.01
C PRO A 68 -17.50 -6.12 -22.20
N GLY A 69 -18.34 -6.12 -21.16
CA GLY A 69 -18.53 -7.27 -20.27
C GLY A 69 -17.54 -7.37 -19.09
N LEU A 70 -16.44 -6.61 -19.07
CA LEU A 70 -15.49 -6.63 -17.96
C LEU A 70 -16.12 -6.18 -16.63
N ASP A 71 -17.07 -5.24 -16.69
CA ASP A 71 -17.79 -4.72 -15.51
C ASP A 71 -18.82 -5.71 -14.96
N THR A 72 -19.30 -6.63 -15.79
CA THR A 72 -20.28 -7.65 -15.41
C THR A 72 -19.66 -8.85 -14.68
N LEU A 73 -18.33 -8.99 -14.76
CA LEU A 73 -17.61 -10.04 -14.04
C LEU A 73 -17.62 -9.79 -12.53
N ASN A 74 -17.48 -10.88 -11.75
CA ASN A 74 -17.24 -10.75 -10.32
C ASN A 74 -15.92 -10.00 -10.08
N GLN A 75 -16.04 -8.75 -9.65
CA GLN A 75 -14.92 -7.82 -9.50
C GLN A 75 -13.90 -8.28 -8.45
N SER A 76 -14.27 -9.18 -7.53
CA SER A 76 -13.31 -9.77 -6.58
C SER A 76 -12.29 -10.71 -7.23
N ARG A 77 -12.58 -11.20 -8.45
CA ARG A 77 -11.68 -12.04 -9.27
C ARG A 77 -10.90 -11.23 -10.31
N VAL A 78 -11.32 -10.00 -10.56
CA VAL A 78 -10.56 -9.03 -11.36
C VAL A 78 -9.47 -8.48 -10.44
N LEU A 79 -8.25 -8.32 -10.96
CA LEU A 79 -7.20 -7.65 -10.21
C LEU A 79 -7.59 -6.17 -10.06
N VAL A 80 -8.35 -5.86 -9.01
CA VAL A 80 -8.58 -4.48 -8.59
C VAL A 80 -7.30 -4.03 -7.88
N PRO A 81 -6.61 -3.00 -8.36
CA PRO A 81 -5.47 -2.44 -7.65
C PRO A 81 -5.92 -2.02 -6.24
N PRO A 82 -5.09 -2.20 -5.21
CA PRO A 82 -5.50 -1.98 -3.83
C PRO A 82 -5.67 -0.49 -3.53
N ALA A 83 -6.83 0.07 -3.86
CA ALA A 83 -7.46 1.11 -3.07
C ALA A 83 -8.45 0.40 -2.15
N SER A 84 -8.38 0.58 -0.83
CA SER A 84 -9.35 0.16 0.22
C SER A 84 -9.17 -1.16 1.01
N ARG A 85 -8.13 -1.98 0.83
CA ARG A 85 -7.89 -3.06 1.82
C ARG A 85 -7.14 -2.52 3.04
N SER A 86 -7.88 -2.02 4.04
CA SER A 86 -7.37 -1.94 5.40
C SER A 86 -6.92 -3.35 5.82
N ARG A 87 -5.62 -3.54 6.05
CA ARG A 87 -5.15 -4.77 6.70
C ARG A 87 -5.64 -4.75 8.15
N PRO A 88 -6.07 -5.90 8.72
CA PRO A 88 -6.24 -5.98 10.15
C PRO A 88 -4.89 -5.70 10.83
N THR A 89 -4.89 -4.68 11.68
CA THR A 89 -3.76 -4.31 12.54
C THR A 89 -3.46 -5.50 13.45
N SER A 90 -2.42 -6.27 13.14
CA SER A 90 -1.83 -7.18 14.13
C SER A 90 -1.06 -6.31 15.11
N GLN A 91 -1.76 -5.81 16.13
CA GLN A 91 -1.09 -5.32 17.34
C GLN A 91 -0.31 -6.50 17.92
N ARG A 92 1.02 -6.44 17.84
CA ARG A 92 1.89 -7.09 18.82
C ARG A 92 2.39 -5.99 19.74
N ILE A 93 1.97 -6.10 20.99
CA ILE A 93 2.50 -5.40 22.16
C ILE A 93 3.96 -5.85 22.34
#